data_AF-A0AA43FRJ8-F1
#
_entry.id   AF-A0AA43FRJ8-F1
#
_cell.length_a   1.000
_cell.length_b   1.000
_cell.length_c   1.000
_cell.angle_alpha   90.00
_cell.angle_beta   90.00
_cell.angle_gamma   90.00
#
_symmetry.space_group_name_H-M   'P 1'
#
loop_
_entity.id
_entity.type
_entity.pdbx_description
1 polymer ?
#
loop_
_entity_poly.entity_id
_entity_poly.type
_entity_poly.pdbx_seq_one_letter_code
_entity_poly.pdbx_strand_id
1 'polypeptide(L)'
;MMFVPVVPQPPREPSIQARELASRLAQAIQEYRGQRRDLSTDDVKQALRLVGSSLPGGSPAPMVLAVIVGALLFALALGLAMARSPGGFPGEGVSLVYVAIAVMALLGIVAAAVRRKP
;
A
#
# COMPACT_ATOMS: atom_id res chain seq x y z
N MET A 1 0.69 12.85 40.55
CA MET A 1 1.38 12.24 39.39
C MET A 1 1.10 10.75 39.43
N MET A 2 0.28 10.24 38.51
CA MET A 2 -0.10 8.82 38.48
C MET A 2 1.00 8.04 37.75
N PHE A 3 1.71 7.18 38.46
CA PHE A 3 2.66 6.24 37.87
C PHE A 3 1.86 5.08 37.28
N VAL A 4 1.91 4.92 35.96
CA VAL A 4 1.44 3.72 35.27
C VAL A 4 2.65 2.81 35.09
N PRO A 5 2.73 1.66 35.78
CA PRO A 5 3.79 0.71 35.56
C PRO A 5 3.63 0.13 34.15
N VAL A 6 4.56 0.49 33.26
CA VAL A 6 4.71 -0.16 31.96
C VAL A 6 5.31 -1.53 32.22
N VAL A 7 4.49 -2.57 32.16
CA VAL A 7 4.98 -3.95 32.18
C VAL A 7 5.62 -4.22 30.82
N PRO A 8 6.94 -4.51 30.75
CA PRO A 8 7.57 -4.90 29.50
C PRO A 8 6.92 -6.18 29.00
N GLN A 9 6.33 -6.16 27.81
CA GLN A 9 5.83 -7.38 27.20
C GLN A 9 7.03 -8.29 26.92
N PRO A 10 6.97 -9.58 27.25
CA PRO A 10 8.05 -10.51 26.94
C PRO A 10 8.29 -10.51 25.41
N PRO A 11 9.56 -10.58 24.97
CA PRO A 11 9.88 -10.63 23.55
C PRO A 11 9.19 -11.84 22.93
N ARG A 12 8.35 -11.60 21.92
CA ARG A 12 7.69 -12.68 21.19
C ARG A 12 8.74 -13.52 20.49
N GLU A 13 8.71 -14.83 20.70
CA GLU A 13 9.59 -15.71 19.95
C GLU A 13 9.30 -15.61 18.45
N PRO A 14 10.34 -15.59 17.58
CA PRO A 14 10.14 -15.60 16.14
C PRO A 14 9.44 -16.89 15.70
N SER A 15 8.42 -16.75 14.85
CA SER A 15 7.73 -17.90 14.26
C SER A 15 8.68 -18.77 13.43
N ILE A 16 8.32 -20.05 13.23
CA ILE A 16 9.09 -20.98 12.40
C ILE A 16 9.31 -20.41 10.99
N GLN A 17 8.28 -19.80 10.41
CA GLN A 17 8.33 -19.15 9.09
C GLN A 17 9.31 -17.98 9.06
N ALA A 18 9.36 -17.18 10.14
CA ALA A 18 10.31 -16.07 10.24
C ALA A 18 11.76 -16.58 10.30
N ARG A 19 12.01 -17.69 11.00
CA ARG A 19 13.33 -18.33 11.06
C ARG A 19 13.76 -18.89 9.70
N GLU A 20 12.83 -19.54 8.99
CA GLU A 20 13.10 -20.07 7.64
C GLU A 20 13.36 -18.95 6.62
N LEU A 21 12.61 -17.85 6.69
CA LEU A 21 12.86 -16.68 5.85
C LEU A 21 14.24 -16.08 6.15
N ALA A 22 14.61 -15.96 7.42
CA ALA A 22 15.91 -15.44 7.84
C ALA A 22 17.07 -16.29 7.33
N SER A 23 16.96 -17.62 7.34
CA SER A 23 18.00 -18.52 6.82
C SER A 23 18.17 -18.38 5.31
N ARG A 24 17.07 -18.36 4.55
CA ARG A 24 17.09 -18.14 3.09
C ARG A 24 17.69 -16.79 2.71
N LEU A 25 17.34 -15.73 3.46
CA LEU A 25 17.87 -14.39 3.25
C LEU A 25 19.38 -14.32 3.52
N ALA A 26 19.84 -14.94 4.61
CA ALA A 26 21.26 -15.01 4.92
C ALA A 26 22.07 -15.72 3.83
N GLN A 27 21.54 -16.81 3.29
CA GLN A 27 22.17 -17.54 2.19
C GLN A 27 22.28 -16.67 0.91
N ALA A 28 21.21 -15.97 0.54
CA ALA A 28 21.21 -15.09 -0.62
C ALA A 28 22.22 -13.93 -0.48
N ILE A 29 22.35 -13.35 0.72
CA ILE A 29 23.35 -12.30 0.99
C ILE A 29 24.77 -12.86 0.84
N GLN A 30 25.04 -14.05 1.37
CA GLN A 30 26.37 -14.67 1.26
C GLN A 30 26.73 -14.99 -0.20
N GLU A 31 25.78 -15.50 -0.98
CA GLU A 31 25.96 -15.75 -2.40
C GLU A 31 26.28 -14.45 -3.16
N TYR A 32 25.53 -13.39 -2.90
CA TYR A 32 25.75 -12.08 -3.53
C TYR A 32 27.12 -11.48 -3.15
N ARG A 33 27.56 -11.65 -1.91
CA ARG A 33 28.91 -11.26 -1.46
C ARG A 33 30.01 -12.07 -2.14
N GLY A 34 29.76 -13.34 -2.44
CA GLY A 34 30.68 -14.17 -3.23
C GLY A 34 30.89 -13.63 -4.64
N GLN A 35 29.84 -13.04 -5.24
CA GLN A 35 29.88 -12.46 -6.58
C GLN A 35 30.42 -11.03 -6.61
N ARG A 36 30.30 -10.26 -5.52
CA ARG A 36 30.82 -8.89 -5.38
C ARG A 36 31.69 -8.74 -4.13
N ARG A 37 33.01 -8.75 -4.32
CA ARG A 37 34.00 -8.62 -3.23
C ARG A 37 33.96 -7.28 -2.49
N ASP A 38 33.38 -6.24 -3.09
CA ASP A 38 33.37 -4.88 -2.53
C ASP A 38 32.15 -4.59 -1.66
N LEU A 39 31.31 -5.60 -1.36
CA LEU A 39 30.08 -5.39 -0.60
C LEU A 39 30.36 -5.13 0.88
N SER A 40 30.05 -3.91 1.35
CA SER A 40 30.19 -3.54 2.76
C SER A 40 29.03 -4.09 3.61
N THR A 41 29.27 -4.23 4.91
CA THR A 41 28.22 -4.58 5.88
C THR A 41 27.14 -3.49 5.93
N ASP A 42 27.50 -2.24 5.69
CA ASP A 42 26.54 -1.14 5.69
C ASP A 42 25.64 -1.13 4.46
N ASP A 43 26.13 -1.59 3.31
CA ASP A 43 25.32 -1.80 2.10
C ASP A 43 24.25 -2.85 2.33
N VAL A 44 24.60 -3.94 3.03
CA VAL A 44 23.64 -4.99 3.40
C VAL A 44 22.56 -4.43 4.33
N LYS A 45 22.92 -3.65 5.36
CA LYS A 45 21.95 -3.02 6.25
C LYS A 45 21.04 -2.05 5.50
N GLN A 46 21.60 -1.27 4.58
CA GLN A 46 20.84 -0.32 3.76
C GLN A 46 19.87 -1.03 2.83
N ALA A 47 20.30 -2.11 2.18
CA ALA A 47 19.43 -2.95 1.35
C ALA A 47 18.27 -3.55 2.16
N LEU A 48 18.54 -4.08 3.37
CA LEU A 48 17.49 -4.60 4.25
C LEU A 48 16.48 -3.52 4.68
N ARG A 49 16.93 -2.29 4.93
CA ARG A 49 16.04 -1.14 5.21
C ARG A 49 15.16 -0.79 4.00
N LEU A 50 15.73 -0.79 2.80
CA LEU A 50 14.98 -0.53 1.55
C LEU A 50 13.89 -1.59 1.34
N VAL A 51 14.21 -2.86 1.57
CA VAL A 51 13.23 -3.96 1.50
C VAL A 51 12.13 -3.78 2.56
N GLY A 52 12.49 -3.46 3.81
CA GLY A 52 11.52 -3.20 4.88
C GLY A 52 10.57 -2.02 4.58
N SER A 53 11.06 -0.97 3.91
CA SER A 53 10.24 0.17 3.48
C SER A 53 9.38 -0.11 2.24
N SER A 54 9.78 -1.11 1.44
CA SER A 54 9.11 -1.48 0.18
C SER A 54 8.06 -2.58 0.37
N LEU A 55 8.17 -3.36 1.46
CA LEU A 55 7.16 -4.34 1.85
C LEU A 55 5.95 -3.59 2.44
N PRO A 56 4.74 -3.72 1.86
CA PRO A 56 3.54 -3.09 2.39
C PRO A 56 3.14 -3.75 3.73
N GLY A 57 3.77 -3.30 4.81
CA GLY A 57 3.52 -3.73 6.18
C GLY A 57 2.78 -2.66 6.97
N GLY A 58 1.45 -2.75 7.00
CA GLY A 58 0.68 -2.40 8.20
C GLY A 58 0.64 -0.95 8.67
N SER A 59 0.13 -0.05 7.83
CA SER A 59 -0.86 0.92 8.31
C SER A 59 -1.89 1.14 7.21
N PRO A 60 -3.19 0.90 7.44
CA PRO A 60 -4.22 1.29 6.48
C PRO A 60 -4.34 2.83 6.37
N ALA A 61 -3.72 3.59 7.28
CA ALA A 61 -3.77 5.04 7.33
C ALA A 61 -3.38 5.73 6.00
N PRO A 62 -2.22 5.45 5.36
CA PRO A 62 -1.89 6.08 4.08
C PRO A 62 -2.80 5.63 2.92
N MET A 63 -3.30 4.39 2.93
CA MET A 63 -4.16 3.90 1.85
C MET A 63 -5.57 4.48 1.95
N VAL A 64 -6.13 4.54 3.16
CA VAL A 64 -7.43 5.18 3.41
C VAL A 64 -7.34 6.69 3.12
N LEU A 65 -6.25 7.34 3.53
CA LEU A 65 -6.02 8.75 3.21
C LEU A 65 -5.88 8.98 1.71
N ALA A 66 -5.13 8.14 0.98
CA ALA A 66 -5.01 8.23 -0.47
C ALA A 66 -6.35 7.99 -1.19
N VAL A 67 -7.18 7.07 -0.69
CA VAL A 67 -8.53 6.84 -1.22
C VAL A 67 -9.45 8.04 -0.96
N ILE A 68 -9.41 8.61 0.23
CA ILE A 68 -10.22 9.80 0.58
C ILE A 68 -9.78 11.01 -0.25
N VAL A 69 -8.48 11.28 -0.32
CA VAL A 69 -7.93 12.39 -1.12
C VAL A 69 -8.22 12.17 -2.61
N GLY A 70 -8.07 10.95 -3.12
CA GLY A 70 -8.41 10.60 -4.50
C GLY A 70 -9.90 10.79 -4.81
N ALA A 71 -10.79 10.38 -3.89
CA ALA A 71 -12.24 10.58 -4.03
C ALA A 71 -12.61 12.07 -4.00
N LEU A 72 -12.00 12.86 -3.13
CA LEU A 72 -12.21 14.31 -3.06
C LEU A 72 -11.75 15.02 -4.33
N LEU A 73 -10.57 14.69 -4.85
CA LEU A 73 -10.04 15.25 -6.09
C LEU A 73 -10.89 14.86 -7.30
N PHE A 74 -11.38 13.61 -7.34
CA PHE A 74 -12.27 13.14 -8.39
C PHE A 74 -13.62 13.87 -8.35
N ALA A 75 -14.24 14.02 -7.17
CA ALA A 75 -15.48 14.76 -7.00
C ALA A 75 -15.34 16.24 -7.39
N LEU A 76 -14.21 16.87 -7.01
CA LEU A 76 -13.91 18.25 -7.37
C LEU A 76 -13.72 18.42 -8.88
N ALA A 77 -12.94 17.55 -9.51
CA ALA A 77 -12.73 17.57 -10.96
C ALA A 77 -14.04 17.35 -11.74
N LEU A 78 -14.88 16.42 -11.27
CA LEU A 78 -16.19 16.15 -11.86
C LEU A 78 -17.15 17.34 -11.71
N GLY A 79 -17.16 17.99 -10.54
CA GLY A 79 -17.96 19.19 -10.27
C GLY A 79 -17.54 20.37 -11.16
N LEU A 80 -16.23 20.60 -11.32
CA LEU A 80 -15.70 21.64 -12.20
C LEU A 80 -15.99 21.37 -13.69
N ALA A 81 -15.93 20.10 -14.12
CA ALA A 81 -16.27 19.71 -15.48
C ALA A 81 -17.77 19.94 -15.77
N MET A 82 -18.64 19.63 -14.81
CA MET A 82 -20.09 19.88 -14.91
C MET A 82 -20.41 21.38 -14.91
N ALA A 83 -19.73 22.17 -14.07
CA ALA A 83 -19.95 23.62 -13.97
C ALA A 83 -19.55 24.40 -15.24
N ARG A 84 -18.67 23.84 -16.08
CA ARG A 84 -18.26 24.44 -17.35
C ARG A 84 -19.13 24.07 -18.55
N SER A 85 -20.08 23.17 -18.38
CA SER A 85 -21.03 22.81 -19.44
C SER A 85 -22.27 23.70 -19.32
N PRO A 86 -22.48 24.65 -20.24
CA PRO A 86 -23.72 25.43 -20.28
C PRO A 86 -24.81 24.55 -20.89
N GLY A 87 -25.63 23.95 -20.02
CA GLY A 87 -26.95 23.41 -20.36
C GLY A 87 -27.00 21.91 -20.71
N GLY A 88 -27.84 21.19 -19.96
CA GLY A 88 -28.46 19.94 -20.44
C GLY A 88 -28.49 18.78 -19.45
N PHE A 89 -29.52 18.71 -18.60
CA PHE A 89 -30.12 17.45 -18.15
C PHE A 89 -31.64 17.60 -18.36
N PRO A 90 -32.45 16.53 -18.57
CA PRO A 90 -32.16 15.10 -18.50
C PRO A 90 -32.69 14.27 -19.71
N GLY A 91 -32.19 13.04 -19.95
CA GLY A 91 -33.05 11.98 -20.53
C GLY A 91 -32.56 11.13 -21.71
N GLU A 92 -31.56 11.51 -22.50
CA GLU A 92 -31.17 10.71 -23.68
C GLU A 92 -29.66 10.45 -23.72
N GLY A 93 -29.32 9.18 -23.63
CA GLY A 93 -27.94 8.71 -23.68
C GLY A 93 -27.28 8.79 -22.31
N VAL A 94 -27.23 7.66 -21.61
CA VAL A 94 -26.23 7.45 -20.56
C VAL A 94 -24.89 7.69 -21.25
N SER A 95 -24.34 8.90 -21.09
CA SER A 95 -23.13 9.31 -21.78
C SER A 95 -22.06 8.29 -21.45
N LEU A 96 -21.36 7.77 -22.47
CA LEU A 96 -20.40 6.67 -22.36
C LEU A 96 -19.38 6.91 -21.23
N VAL A 97 -19.14 8.18 -20.91
CA VAL A 97 -18.34 8.67 -19.78
C VAL A 97 -18.87 8.19 -18.42
N TYR A 98 -20.17 8.28 -18.16
CA TYR A 98 -20.76 7.79 -16.90
C TYR A 98 -20.67 6.27 -16.77
N VAL A 99 -20.86 5.55 -17.87
CA VAL A 99 -20.68 4.09 -17.90
C VAL A 99 -19.23 3.74 -17.61
N ALA A 100 -18.27 4.41 -18.25
CA ALA A 100 -16.84 4.19 -18.02
C ALA A 100 -16.44 4.48 -16.57
N ILE A 101 -16.96 5.56 -15.96
CA ILE A 101 -16.71 5.89 -14.55
C ILE A 101 -17.30 4.82 -13.63
N ALA A 102 -18.54 4.38 -13.87
CA ALA A 102 -19.17 3.34 -13.07
C ALA A 102 -18.41 2.01 -13.16
N VAL A 103 -17.95 1.64 -14.36
CA VAL A 103 -17.14 0.43 -14.59
C VAL A 103 -15.80 0.53 -13.86
N MET A 104 -15.10 1.67 -13.94
CA MET A 104 -13.83 1.88 -13.24
C MET A 104 -13.99 1.84 -11.72
N ALA A 105 -15.08 2.42 -11.20
CA ALA A 105 -15.40 2.36 -9.77
C ALA A 105 -15.68 0.92 -9.32
N LEU A 106 -16.46 0.17 -10.10
CA LEU A 106 -16.78 -1.23 -9.80
C LEU A 106 -15.51 -2.10 -9.81
N LEU A 107 -14.65 -1.94 -10.81
CA LEU A 107 -13.37 -2.65 -10.90
C LEU A 107 -12.44 -2.33 -9.73
N GLY A 108 -12.39 -1.06 -9.30
CA GLY A 108 -11.64 -0.65 -8.12
C GLY A 108 -12.13 -1.34 -6.84
N ILE A 109 -13.45 -1.43 -6.64
CA ILE A 109 -14.06 -2.12 -5.50
C ILE A 109 -13.76 -3.61 -5.53
N VAL A 110 -13.91 -4.26 -6.70
CA VAL A 110 -13.63 -5.70 -6.86
C VAL A 110 -12.15 -5.99 -6.63
N ALA A 111 -11.24 -5.21 -7.20
CA ALA A 111 -9.80 -5.36 -6.96
C ALA A 111 -9.42 -5.18 -5.48
N ALA A 112 -10.06 -4.22 -4.80
CA ALA A 112 -9.88 -4.01 -3.37
C ALA A 112 -10.47 -5.17 -2.53
N ALA A 113 -11.60 -5.74 -2.95
CA ALA A 113 -12.24 -6.87 -2.27
C ALA A 113 -11.46 -8.19 -2.46
N VAL A 114 -10.92 -8.43 -3.65
CA VAL A 114 -10.07 -9.60 -3.96
C VAL A 114 -8.76 -9.53 -3.18
N ARG A 115 -8.15 -8.35 -3.05
CA ARG A 115 -6.95 -8.13 -2.21
C ARG A 115 -7.22 -8.29 -0.70
N ARG A 116 -8.49 -8.30 -0.27
CA ARG A 116 -8.88 -8.44 1.14
C ARG A 116 -9.26 -9.86 1.54
N LYS A 117 -9.38 -10.80 0.60
CA LYS A 117 -9.56 -12.21 0.96
C LYS A 117 -8.19 -12.81 1.35
N PRO A 118 -8.04 -13.32 2.59
CA PRO A 118 -6.81 -13.95 3.08
C PRO A 118 -6.52 -15.27 2.36
#